data_AF-A0A097PJL3-F1
#
_entry.id   AF-A0A097PJL3-F1
#
_cell.length_a   1.000
_cell.length_b   1.000
_cell.length_c   1.000
_cell.angle_alpha   90.00
_cell.angle_beta   90.00
_cell.angle_gamma   90.00
#
_symmetry.space_group_name_H-M   'P 1'
#
loop_
_entity.id
_entity.type
_entity.pdbx_description
1 polymer ?
#
loop_
_entity_poly.entity_id
_entity_poly.type
_entity_poly.pdbx_seq_one_letter_code
_entity_poly.pdbx_strand_id
1 'polypeptide(L)'
;SVATSSRLDSIRSVYGVSVSRNLIKIEASDSDPSSSVFDMNGFISNSNYIAKKTTMVLFINDRLVECSALKRALEIVYAATLPKASKPFVYMSIVLPPEHIDVNVHPTKREVSLLNQEIIVDKIQMAVESKLRSSDEAKIFHEQVIFMADDIFALLQHSTHLYLANVVNLSKELMHQQVLRRFAHFNAIQLSDPAPLPELIMLALKEEDLDPESNENDGLKAKIAEMNTELLKEKAEMLEEYFCIYIDSYGN
;
A
#
# COMPACT_ATOMS: atom_id res chain seq x y z
N SER A 1 -14.45 7.65 -40.98
CA SER A 1 -14.29 6.65 -39.90
C SER A 1 -13.87 7.41 -38.65
N VAL A 2 -14.83 7.74 -37.78
CA VAL A 2 -14.55 8.48 -36.54
C VAL A 2 -13.94 7.46 -35.58
N ALA A 3 -12.63 7.52 -35.40
CA ALA A 3 -11.96 6.70 -34.40
C ALA A 3 -12.60 7.03 -33.04
N THR A 4 -13.23 6.04 -32.41
CA THR A 4 -13.82 6.16 -31.08
C THR A 4 -12.70 6.56 -30.12
N SER A 5 -12.62 7.84 -29.78
CA SER A 5 -11.59 8.34 -28.86
C SER A 5 -11.73 7.60 -27.55
N SER A 6 -10.65 7.02 -27.03
CA SER A 6 -10.71 6.32 -25.76
C SER A 6 -11.17 7.30 -24.66
N ARG A 7 -11.81 6.82 -23.59
CA ARG A 7 -12.24 7.69 -22.47
C ARG A 7 -11.07 8.53 -21.93
N LEU A 8 -9.85 8.00 -21.97
CA LEU A 8 -8.61 8.73 -21.65
C LEU A 8 -8.31 9.88 -22.62
N ASP A 9 -8.53 9.71 -23.92
CA ASP A 9 -8.34 10.78 -24.91
C ASP A 9 -9.33 11.91 -24.70
N SER A 10 -10.59 11.59 -24.36
CA SER A 10 -11.59 12.59 -23.99
C SER A 10 -11.18 13.36 -22.74
N ILE A 11 -10.71 12.67 -21.68
CA ILE A 11 -10.19 13.32 -20.47
C ILE A 11 -8.99 14.21 -20.80
N ARG A 12 -8.07 13.73 -21.63
CA ARG A 12 -6.90 14.49 -22.10
C ARG A 12 -7.30 15.75 -22.87
N SER A 13 -8.32 15.67 -23.70
CA SER A 13 -8.80 16.81 -24.49
C SER A 13 -9.48 17.87 -23.62
N VAL A 14 -10.20 17.47 -22.57
CA VAL A 14 -10.99 18.39 -21.73
C VAL A 14 -10.18 18.95 -20.55
N TYR A 15 -9.42 18.09 -19.86
CA TYR A 15 -8.70 18.44 -18.64
C TYR A 15 -7.18 18.59 -18.86
N GLY A 16 -6.72 18.31 -20.08
CA GLY A 16 -5.33 18.50 -20.46
C GLY A 16 -4.43 17.30 -20.18
N VAL A 17 -3.23 17.36 -20.76
CA VAL A 17 -2.23 16.28 -20.73
C VAL A 17 -1.70 16.01 -19.33
N SER A 18 -1.65 17.03 -18.46
CA SER A 18 -1.17 16.89 -17.09
C SER A 18 -2.05 15.97 -16.26
N VAL A 19 -3.37 16.00 -16.47
CA VAL A 19 -4.29 15.10 -15.78
C VAL A 19 -4.13 13.69 -16.35
N SER A 20 -4.27 13.53 -17.67
CA SER A 20 -4.30 12.21 -18.30
C SER A 20 -3.05 11.37 -18.05
N ARG A 21 -1.87 11.99 -17.93
CA ARG A 21 -0.60 11.29 -17.64
C ARG A 21 -0.53 10.71 -16.23
N ASN A 22 -1.31 11.25 -15.29
CA ASN A 22 -1.28 10.84 -13.89
C ASN A 22 -2.50 10.00 -13.50
N LEU A 23 -3.22 9.43 -14.47
CA LEU A 23 -4.38 8.60 -14.21
C LEU A 23 -4.00 7.11 -14.17
N ILE A 24 -4.60 6.40 -13.23
CA ILE A 24 -4.60 4.95 -13.16
C ILE A 24 -6.02 4.43 -13.38
N LYS A 25 -6.15 3.34 -14.13
CA LYS A 25 -7.44 2.69 -14.37
C LYS A 25 -7.90 1.97 -13.10
N ILE A 26 -9.19 2.08 -12.81
CA ILE A 26 -9.84 1.35 -11.72
C ILE A 26 -11.13 0.70 -12.23
N GLU A 27 -11.41 -0.47 -11.70
CA GLU A 27 -12.61 -1.26 -11.97
C GLU A 27 -13.11 -1.78 -10.63
N ALA A 28 -14.43 -1.75 -10.42
CA ALA A 28 -15.08 -2.37 -9.27
C ALA A 28 -16.45 -2.86 -9.72
N SER A 29 -16.79 -4.10 -9.42
CA SER A 29 -18.08 -4.65 -9.75
C SER A 29 -18.58 -5.50 -8.59
N ASP A 30 -19.89 -5.63 -8.53
CA ASP A 30 -20.56 -6.49 -7.59
C ASP A 30 -21.80 -7.11 -8.26
N SER A 31 -22.00 -8.39 -8.00
CA SER A 31 -23.03 -9.20 -8.67
C SER A 31 -24.01 -9.80 -7.67
N ASP A 32 -23.95 -9.41 -6.40
CA ASP A 32 -24.88 -9.88 -5.37
C ASP A 32 -26.25 -9.20 -5.54
N PRO A 33 -27.31 -9.96 -5.90
CA PRO A 33 -28.66 -9.41 -6.11
C PRO A 33 -29.30 -8.86 -4.84
N SER A 34 -28.78 -9.21 -3.66
CA SER A 34 -29.36 -8.83 -2.37
C SER A 34 -28.70 -7.60 -1.73
N SER A 35 -27.49 -7.24 -2.14
CA SER A 35 -26.72 -6.13 -1.56
C SER A 35 -26.43 -5.01 -2.57
N SER A 36 -25.79 -5.31 -3.70
CA SER A 36 -25.53 -4.32 -4.74
C SER A 36 -25.13 -4.97 -6.07
N VAL A 37 -25.95 -4.81 -7.11
CA VAL A 37 -25.54 -5.16 -8.48
C VAL A 37 -25.04 -3.90 -9.17
N PHE A 38 -23.73 -3.80 -9.41
CA PHE A 38 -23.15 -2.67 -10.14
C PHE A 38 -21.87 -3.04 -10.90
N ASP A 39 -21.59 -2.30 -11.96
CA ASP A 39 -20.30 -2.32 -12.66
C ASP A 39 -19.76 -0.90 -12.78
N MET A 40 -18.57 -0.67 -12.23
CA MET A 40 -17.88 0.61 -12.21
C MET A 40 -16.56 0.51 -12.96
N ASN A 41 -16.41 1.40 -13.94
CA ASN A 41 -15.16 1.59 -14.66
C ASN A 41 -14.73 3.06 -14.52
N GLY A 42 -13.44 3.30 -14.26
CA GLY A 42 -12.98 4.65 -13.98
C GLY A 42 -11.49 4.89 -14.15
N PHE A 43 -11.13 6.14 -13.94
CA PHE A 43 -9.76 6.63 -13.88
C PHE A 43 -9.61 7.53 -12.66
N ILE A 44 -8.59 7.27 -11.86
CA ILE A 44 -8.31 8.04 -10.65
C ILE A 44 -6.87 8.57 -10.71
N SER A 45 -6.61 9.72 -10.10
CA SER A 45 -5.28 10.31 -10.06
C SER A 45 -4.32 9.54 -9.14
N ASN A 46 -3.07 9.36 -9.56
CA ASN A 46 -2.03 8.81 -8.70
C ASN A 46 -1.40 9.88 -7.78
N SER A 47 -0.44 9.45 -6.95
CA SER A 47 0.32 10.29 -6.01
C SER A 47 1.14 11.44 -6.63
N ASN A 48 1.35 11.46 -7.95
CA ASN A 48 2.08 12.53 -8.64
C ASN A 48 1.17 13.70 -9.06
N TYR A 49 -0.14 13.49 -9.05
CA TYR A 49 -1.08 14.53 -9.42
C TYR A 49 -1.22 15.56 -8.30
N ILE A 50 -1.03 16.83 -8.63
CA ILE A 50 -1.15 17.93 -7.69
C ILE A 50 -2.26 18.86 -8.18
N ALA A 51 -3.29 19.02 -7.35
CA ALA A 51 -4.36 19.98 -7.59
C ALA A 51 -4.81 20.64 -6.28
N LYS A 52 -5.32 21.88 -6.43
CA LYS A 52 -5.86 22.68 -5.32
C LYS A 52 -7.29 22.27 -4.92
N LYS A 53 -8.03 21.61 -5.82
CA LYS A 53 -9.44 21.25 -5.63
C LYS A 53 -9.72 19.86 -6.21
N THR A 54 -10.60 19.12 -5.54
CA THR A 54 -11.07 17.82 -6.01
C THR A 54 -11.96 18.01 -7.23
N THR A 55 -11.61 17.33 -8.32
CA THR A 55 -12.45 17.25 -9.52
C THR A 55 -12.97 15.83 -9.63
N MET A 56 -14.29 15.70 -9.62
CA MET A 56 -14.96 14.41 -9.75
C MET A 56 -15.97 14.50 -10.89
N VAL A 57 -15.86 13.57 -11.83
CA VAL A 57 -16.77 13.39 -12.95
C VAL A 57 -17.38 12.01 -12.80
N LEU A 58 -18.66 11.97 -12.45
CA LEU A 58 -19.37 10.72 -12.18
C LEU A 58 -20.52 10.57 -13.16
N PHE A 59 -20.49 9.47 -13.91
CA PHE A 59 -21.60 9.02 -14.72
C PHE A 59 -22.30 7.85 -14.06
N ILE A 60 -23.64 7.88 -14.03
CA ILE A 60 -24.47 6.74 -13.61
C ILE A 60 -25.47 6.49 -14.72
N ASN A 61 -25.44 5.32 -15.34
CA ASN A 61 -26.24 4.98 -16.52
C ASN A 61 -26.24 6.10 -17.57
N ASP A 62 -25.03 6.54 -17.94
CA ASP A 62 -24.75 7.60 -18.93
C ASP A 62 -25.25 9.01 -18.56
N ARG A 63 -25.72 9.24 -17.33
CA ARG A 63 -26.07 10.57 -16.82
C ARG A 63 -24.97 11.13 -15.94
N LEU A 64 -24.62 12.40 -16.12
CA LEU A 64 -23.73 13.11 -15.21
C LEU A 64 -24.45 13.35 -13.88
N VAL A 65 -23.92 12.80 -12.79
CA VAL A 65 -24.52 12.85 -11.45
C VAL A 65 -23.55 13.48 -10.46
N GLU A 66 -24.08 14.28 -9.53
CA GLU A 66 -23.31 14.74 -8.38
C GLU A 66 -23.59 13.83 -7.17
N CYS A 67 -22.54 13.25 -6.58
CA CYS A 67 -22.65 12.43 -5.38
C CYS A 67 -21.66 12.93 -4.31
N SER A 68 -22.20 13.63 -3.31
CA SER A 68 -21.39 14.22 -2.23
C SER A 68 -20.81 13.17 -1.27
N ALA A 69 -21.54 12.07 -1.05
CA ALA A 69 -21.09 10.95 -0.22
C ALA A 69 -19.86 10.29 -0.81
N LEU A 70 -19.92 9.88 -2.09
CA LEU A 70 -18.79 9.28 -2.78
C LEU A 70 -17.60 10.25 -2.86
N LYS A 71 -17.85 11.53 -3.15
CA LYS A 71 -16.79 12.54 -3.16
C LYS A 71 -16.05 12.63 -1.81
N ARG A 72 -16.79 12.68 -0.69
CA ARG A 72 -16.21 12.73 0.65
C ARG A 72 -15.41 11.46 0.98
N ALA A 73 -15.97 10.29 0.68
CA ALA A 73 -15.31 9.00 0.90
C ALA A 73 -13.95 8.94 0.18
N LEU A 74 -13.91 9.36 -1.10
CA LEU A 74 -12.66 9.40 -1.86
C LEU A 74 -11.67 10.42 -1.30
N GLU A 75 -12.11 11.62 -0.89
CA GLU A 75 -11.21 12.59 -0.26
C GLU A 75 -10.57 12.04 1.03
N ILE A 76 -11.30 11.24 1.81
CA ILE A 76 -10.77 10.58 3.02
C ILE A 76 -9.69 9.55 2.65
N VAL A 77 -9.95 8.67 1.68
CA VAL A 77 -8.96 7.67 1.24
C VAL A 77 -7.69 8.32 0.72
N TYR A 78 -7.81 9.37 -0.08
CA TYR A 78 -6.65 10.09 -0.60
C TYR A 78 -5.86 10.78 0.51
N ALA A 79 -6.53 11.36 1.50
CA ALA A 79 -5.86 11.98 2.64
C ALA A 79 -5.15 10.95 3.54
N ALA A 80 -5.69 9.73 3.66
CA ALA A 80 -5.09 8.65 4.43
C ALA A 80 -3.92 7.96 3.70
N THR A 81 -4.01 7.82 2.37
CA THR A 81 -3.04 7.05 1.60
C THR A 81 -1.88 7.91 1.08
N LEU A 82 -2.14 9.19 0.74
CA LEU A 82 -1.12 10.05 0.15
C LEU A 82 -0.47 10.98 1.18
N PRO A 83 0.87 11.07 1.21
CA PRO A 83 1.60 11.90 2.18
C PRO A 83 1.45 13.42 1.92
N LYS A 84 0.99 13.80 0.73
CA LYS A 84 0.66 15.19 0.39
C LYS A 84 -0.86 15.31 0.38
N ALA A 85 -1.40 16.36 0.99
CA ALA A 85 -2.84 16.70 0.95
C ALA A 85 -3.32 17.13 -0.46
N SER A 86 -2.94 16.38 -1.49
CA SER A 86 -3.33 16.59 -2.88
C SER A 86 -4.80 16.24 -3.05
N LYS A 87 -5.54 17.12 -3.70
CA LYS A 87 -6.93 16.85 -4.04
C LYS A 87 -7.03 15.98 -5.30
N PRO A 88 -7.83 14.90 -5.31
CA PRO A 88 -7.83 13.96 -6.41
C PRO A 88 -8.54 14.47 -7.66
N PHE A 89 -8.15 13.92 -8.80
CA PHE A 89 -8.98 13.87 -9.99
C PHE A 89 -9.60 12.48 -10.11
N VAL A 90 -10.91 12.44 -10.32
CA VAL A 90 -11.68 11.20 -10.38
C VAL A 90 -12.62 11.25 -11.57
N TYR A 91 -12.57 10.23 -12.41
CA TYR A 91 -13.57 9.91 -13.40
C TYR A 91 -14.12 8.51 -13.11
N MET A 92 -15.44 8.37 -13.01
CA MET A 92 -16.09 7.07 -12.83
C MET A 92 -17.36 6.99 -13.67
N SER A 93 -17.59 5.82 -14.24
CA SER A 93 -18.81 5.46 -14.96
C SER A 93 -19.37 4.21 -14.30
N ILE A 94 -20.52 4.35 -13.66
CA ILE A 94 -21.22 3.29 -12.95
C ILE A 94 -22.43 2.87 -13.79
N VAL A 95 -22.58 1.57 -13.99
CA VAL A 95 -23.74 0.94 -14.60
C VAL A 95 -24.48 0.17 -13.52
N LEU A 96 -25.78 0.44 -13.38
CA LEU A 96 -26.66 -0.15 -12.39
C LEU A 96 -27.95 -0.63 -13.07
N PRO A 97 -28.60 -1.71 -12.59
CA PRO A 97 -29.93 -2.09 -13.03
C PRO A 97 -30.93 -0.94 -12.81
N PRO A 98 -31.86 -0.68 -13.75
CA PRO A 98 -32.84 0.41 -13.64
C PRO A 98 -33.69 0.35 -12.36
N GLU A 99 -33.92 -0.85 -11.83
CA GLU A 99 -34.70 -1.12 -10.62
C GLU A 99 -34.04 -0.57 -9.34
N HIS A 100 -32.73 -0.33 -9.37
CA HIS A 100 -31.94 0.18 -8.24
C HIS A 100 -31.69 1.69 -8.34
N ILE A 101 -32.34 2.34 -9.30
CA ILE A 101 -32.28 3.79 -9.52
C ILE A 101 -33.68 4.36 -9.31
N ASP A 102 -33.88 5.13 -8.24
CA ASP A 102 -35.10 5.92 -8.13
C ASP A 102 -34.97 7.15 -9.04
N VAL A 103 -35.61 7.04 -10.21
CA VAL A 103 -35.61 8.05 -11.26
C VAL A 103 -36.65 9.14 -11.01
N ASN A 104 -37.18 9.31 -9.79
CA ASN A 104 -38.08 10.41 -9.44
C ASN A 104 -37.34 11.75 -9.33
N VAL A 105 -36.71 12.11 -10.44
CA VAL A 105 -35.78 13.21 -10.64
C VAL A 105 -36.39 14.09 -11.72
N HIS A 106 -36.97 15.20 -11.28
CA HIS A 106 -37.47 16.25 -12.16
C HIS A 106 -36.38 16.65 -13.18
N PRO A 107 -36.70 17.01 -14.44
CA PRO A 107 -35.72 17.29 -15.51
C PRO A 107 -34.58 18.28 -15.18
N THR A 108 -34.69 19.01 -14.06
CA THR A 108 -33.78 20.04 -13.58
C THR A 108 -33.00 19.67 -12.31
N LYS A 109 -33.31 18.55 -11.63
CA LYS A 109 -32.57 18.12 -10.43
C LYS A 109 -31.44 17.18 -10.82
N ARG A 110 -30.20 17.55 -10.49
CA ARG A 110 -28.95 16.81 -10.81
C ARG A 110 -28.60 15.70 -9.80
N GLU A 111 -29.57 15.28 -9.00
CA GLU A 111 -29.38 14.34 -7.90
C GLU A 111 -30.15 13.06 -8.19
N VAL A 112 -29.43 11.94 -8.22
CA VAL A 112 -29.99 10.59 -8.34
C VAL A 112 -29.86 9.94 -6.98
N SER A 113 -30.97 9.50 -6.39
CA SER A 113 -30.93 8.69 -5.17
C SER A 113 -30.64 7.25 -5.57
N LEU A 114 -29.52 6.71 -5.09
CA LEU A 114 -29.12 5.33 -5.35
C LEU A 114 -29.69 4.42 -4.27
N LEU A 115 -30.35 3.33 -4.67
CA LEU A 115 -30.64 2.25 -3.73
C LEU A 115 -29.29 1.66 -3.26
N ASN A 116 -29.14 1.44 -1.96
CA ASN A 116 -27.90 0.90 -1.35
C ASN A 116 -26.65 1.77 -1.60
N GLN A 117 -26.82 3.10 -1.66
CA GLN A 117 -25.74 4.06 -1.86
C GLN A 117 -24.54 3.83 -0.95
N GLU A 118 -24.77 3.52 0.34
CA GLU A 118 -23.70 3.32 1.32
C GLU A 118 -22.81 2.12 0.97
N ILE A 119 -23.42 0.99 0.58
CA ILE A 119 -22.71 -0.25 0.23
C ILE A 119 -21.87 -0.03 -1.04
N ILE A 120 -22.44 0.63 -2.06
CA ILE A 120 -21.73 0.91 -3.32
C ILE A 120 -20.55 1.86 -3.05
N VAL A 121 -20.76 2.90 -2.24
CA VAL A 121 -19.69 3.84 -1.87
C VAL A 121 -18.56 3.13 -1.15
N ASP A 122 -18.88 2.27 -0.18
CA ASP A 122 -17.89 1.52 0.60
C ASP A 122 -17.06 0.58 -0.29
N LYS A 123 -17.72 -0.19 -1.18
CA LYS A 123 -17.03 -1.07 -2.13
C LYS A 123 -16.10 -0.31 -3.08
N ILE A 124 -16.56 0.83 -3.61
CA ILE A 124 -15.72 1.69 -4.46
C ILE A 124 -14.55 2.27 -3.65
N GLN A 125 -14.80 2.67 -2.40
CA GLN A 125 -13.78 3.20 -1.50
C GLN A 125 -12.65 2.18 -1.27
N MET A 126 -13.01 0.93 -0.92
CA MET A 126 -12.06 -0.17 -0.72
C MET A 126 -11.26 -0.46 -2.00
N ALA A 127 -11.91 -0.48 -3.17
CA ALA A 127 -11.24 -0.71 -4.44
C ALA A 127 -10.21 0.39 -4.75
N VAL A 128 -10.55 1.66 -4.48
CA VAL A 128 -9.66 2.81 -4.67
C VAL A 128 -8.47 2.74 -3.72
N GLU A 129 -8.71 2.44 -2.45
CA GLU A 129 -7.66 2.32 -1.44
C GLU A 129 -6.65 1.23 -1.80
N SER A 130 -7.14 0.02 -2.13
CA SER A 130 -6.29 -1.09 -2.56
C SER A 130 -5.47 -0.73 -3.82
N LYS A 131 -6.08 -0.02 -4.77
CA LYS A 131 -5.41 0.38 -6.00
C LYS A 131 -4.34 1.45 -5.76
N LEU A 132 -4.57 2.40 -4.86
CA LEU A 132 -3.58 3.41 -4.51
C LEU A 132 -2.39 2.81 -3.76
N ARG A 133 -2.65 1.92 -2.79
CA ARG A 133 -1.59 1.22 -2.03
C ARG A 133 -0.68 0.41 -2.95
N SER A 134 -1.24 -0.41 -3.84
CA SER A 134 -0.45 -1.20 -4.80
C SER A 134 0.33 -0.35 -5.81
N SER A 135 -0.23 0.78 -6.23
CA SER A 135 0.44 1.71 -7.15
C SER A 135 1.62 2.44 -6.49
N ASP A 136 1.51 2.79 -5.21
CA ASP A 136 2.60 3.42 -4.46
C ASP A 136 3.73 2.42 -4.13
N GLU A 137 3.41 1.15 -3.82
CA GLU A 137 4.43 0.11 -3.63
C GLU A 137 5.26 -0.12 -4.92
N ALA A 138 4.62 -0.08 -6.09
CA ALA A 138 5.32 -0.23 -7.38
C ALA A 138 6.29 0.91 -7.71
N LYS A 139 6.12 2.10 -7.10
CA LYS A 139 6.99 3.27 -7.36
C LYS A 139 8.30 3.26 -6.60
N ILE A 140 8.40 2.52 -5.51
CA ILE A 140 9.63 2.47 -4.70
C ILE A 140 10.77 1.78 -5.47
N PHE A 141 10.48 1.08 -6.58
CA PHE A 141 11.48 0.27 -7.31
C PHE A 141 11.51 0.46 -8.83
N HIS A 142 11.11 1.62 -9.35
CA HIS A 142 11.34 1.94 -10.77
C HIS A 142 12.66 2.70 -11.00
N GLU A 143 13.67 2.44 -10.17
CA GLU A 143 15.04 2.84 -10.42
C GLU A 143 15.80 1.61 -10.95
N GLN A 144 16.45 1.74 -12.10
CA GLN A 144 17.35 0.68 -12.57
C GLN A 144 18.58 0.70 -11.67
N VAL A 145 18.68 -0.30 -10.79
CA VAL A 145 19.96 -0.68 -10.19
C VAL A 145 20.84 -1.12 -11.34
N ILE A 146 21.85 -0.33 -11.68
CA ILE A 146 22.73 -0.65 -12.79
C ILE A 146 23.69 -1.77 -12.37
N PHE A 147 24.26 -1.66 -11.16
CA PHE A 147 25.25 -2.58 -10.63
C PHE A 147 25.49 -2.34 -9.12
N MET A 148 25.83 -3.41 -8.39
CA MET A 148 26.35 -3.34 -7.02
C MET A 148 27.84 -3.03 -7.09
N ALA A 149 28.26 -1.86 -6.60
CA ALA A 149 29.68 -1.50 -6.62
C ALA A 149 30.49 -2.36 -5.63
N ASP A 150 29.90 -2.65 -4.47
CA ASP A 150 30.38 -3.58 -3.44
C ASP A 150 29.20 -4.00 -2.54
N ASP A 151 29.48 -4.60 -1.38
CA ASP A 151 28.47 -5.07 -0.41
C ASP A 151 27.71 -3.92 0.28
N ILE A 152 28.19 -2.67 0.15
CA ILE A 152 27.67 -1.49 0.85
C ILE A 152 26.98 -0.52 -0.11
N PHE A 153 27.51 -0.35 -1.32
CA PHE A 153 27.10 0.67 -2.26
C PHE A 153 26.57 0.12 -3.58
N ALA A 154 25.47 0.69 -4.06
CA ALA A 154 24.91 0.45 -5.39
C ALA A 154 24.93 1.72 -6.23
N LEU A 155 25.11 1.57 -7.54
CA LEU A 155 24.91 2.65 -8.49
C LEU A 155 23.47 2.64 -9.03
N LEU A 156 22.75 3.71 -8.74
CA LEU A 156 21.37 3.92 -9.19
C LEU A 156 21.37 5.00 -10.26
N GLN A 157 20.79 4.71 -11.43
CA GLN A 157 20.53 5.76 -12.42
C GLN A 157 19.07 6.16 -12.38
N HIS A 158 18.86 7.48 -12.30
CA HIS A 158 17.55 8.06 -12.49
C HIS A 158 17.64 9.23 -13.47
N SER A 159 16.94 9.09 -14.60
CA SER A 159 16.99 10.03 -15.72
C SER A 159 18.43 10.22 -16.24
N THR A 160 18.99 11.44 -16.10
CA THR A 160 20.35 11.80 -16.54
C THR A 160 21.38 11.78 -15.40
N HIS A 161 20.97 11.44 -14.18
CA HIS A 161 21.82 11.49 -13.01
C HIS A 161 22.15 10.08 -12.51
N LEU A 162 23.39 9.91 -12.07
CA LEU A 162 23.90 8.70 -11.47
C LEU A 162 24.14 8.96 -9.98
N TYR A 163 23.63 8.07 -9.14
CA TYR A 163 23.69 8.17 -7.69
C TYR A 163 24.47 6.98 -7.15
N LEU A 164 25.34 7.23 -6.17
CA LEU A 164 25.93 6.19 -5.35
C LEU A 164 25.10 6.07 -4.07
N ALA A 165 24.43 4.94 -3.91
CA ALA A 165 23.47 4.68 -2.86
C ALA A 165 24.07 3.72 -1.83
N ASN A 166 24.07 4.10 -0.56
CA ASN A 166 24.46 3.20 0.53
C ASN A 166 23.29 2.25 0.83
N VAL A 167 23.37 1.02 0.31
CA VAL A 167 22.32 0.00 0.37
C VAL A 167 22.10 -0.47 1.80
N VAL A 168 23.14 -0.51 2.64
CA VAL A 168 23.03 -0.90 4.05
C VAL A 168 22.16 0.10 4.83
N ASN A 169 22.40 1.40 4.66
CA ASN A 169 21.61 2.44 5.32
C ASN A 169 20.20 2.53 4.76
N LEU A 170 20.06 2.42 3.43
CA LEU A 170 18.75 2.44 2.77
C LEU A 170 17.90 1.25 3.18
N SER A 171 18.47 0.04 3.24
CA SER A 171 17.75 -1.16 3.67
C SER A 171 17.35 -1.08 5.14
N LYS A 172 18.22 -0.54 6.00
CA LYS A 172 17.90 -0.31 7.43
C LYS A 172 16.70 0.61 7.61
N GLU A 173 16.69 1.76 6.93
CA GLU A 173 15.57 2.71 7.02
C GLU A 173 14.29 2.14 6.39
N LEU A 174 14.40 1.44 5.26
CA LEU A 174 13.27 0.76 4.63
C LEU A 174 12.66 -0.28 5.57
N MET A 175 13.48 -1.12 6.19
CA MET A 175 13.01 -2.13 7.15
C MET A 175 12.33 -1.48 8.35
N HIS A 176 12.91 -0.41 8.90
CA HIS A 176 12.29 0.34 10.00
C HIS A 176 10.91 0.89 9.62
N GLN A 177 10.77 1.48 8.43
CA GLN A 177 9.48 1.98 7.95
C GLN A 177 8.47 0.86 7.68
N GLN A 178 8.92 -0.27 7.12
CA GLN A 178 8.05 -1.44 6.94
C GLN A 178 7.56 -1.96 8.28
N VAL A 179 8.44 -1.98 9.29
CA VAL A 179 8.06 -2.43 10.64
C VAL A 179 6.97 -1.55 11.25
N LEU A 180 7.10 -0.23 11.11
CA LEU A 180 6.09 0.70 11.63
C LEU A 180 4.76 0.65 10.85
N ARG A 181 4.81 0.44 9.53
CA ARG A 181 3.60 0.40 8.67
C ARG A 181 2.83 -0.91 8.77
N ARG A 182 3.54 -2.02 8.97
CA ARG A 182 2.98 -3.38 9.02
C ARG A 182 2.97 -3.96 10.42
N PHE A 183 3.00 -3.11 11.45
CA PHE A 183 2.92 -3.55 12.84
C PHE A 183 1.75 -4.52 13.04
N ALA A 184 2.00 -5.67 13.67
CA ALA A 184 1.06 -6.78 13.85
C ALA A 184 0.54 -7.48 12.57
N HIS A 185 1.08 -7.15 11.39
CA HIS A 185 0.63 -7.68 10.09
C HIS A 185 1.83 -8.08 9.21
N PHE A 186 2.81 -8.77 9.79
CA PHE A 186 3.96 -9.30 9.06
C PHE A 186 3.64 -10.66 8.45
N ASN A 187 4.40 -11.00 7.40
CA ASN A 187 4.43 -12.37 6.90
C ASN A 187 5.56 -13.10 7.63
N ALA A 188 5.26 -14.27 8.19
CA ALA A 188 6.28 -15.11 8.80
C ALA A 188 7.23 -15.66 7.72
N ILE A 189 8.53 -15.59 7.98
CA ILE A 189 9.55 -16.27 7.20
C ILE A 189 9.95 -17.50 7.99
N GLN A 190 9.72 -18.68 7.43
CA GLN A 190 10.04 -19.94 8.09
C GLN A 190 11.50 -20.31 7.83
N LEU A 191 12.27 -20.50 8.89
CA LEU A 191 13.62 -21.05 8.82
C LEU A 191 13.55 -22.53 8.42
N SER A 192 14.54 -22.98 7.65
CA SER A 192 14.64 -24.38 7.21
C SER A 192 14.91 -25.31 8.38
N ASP A 193 15.82 -24.89 9.26
CA ASP A 193 16.18 -25.56 10.50
C ASP A 193 15.89 -24.62 11.68
N PRO A 194 15.36 -25.11 12.81
CA PRO A 194 15.20 -24.30 14.02
C PRO A 194 16.55 -23.76 14.49
N ALA A 195 16.58 -22.52 14.97
CA ALA A 195 17.81 -21.84 15.36
C ALA A 195 17.80 -21.59 16.88
N PRO A 196 18.51 -22.40 17.69
CA PRO A 196 18.45 -22.29 19.15
C PRO A 196 18.93 -20.93 19.65
N LEU A 197 18.09 -20.20 20.38
CA LEU A 197 18.41 -18.89 20.94
C LEU A 197 19.69 -18.88 21.80
N PRO A 198 19.96 -19.87 22.67
CA PRO A 198 21.20 -19.87 23.45
C PRO A 198 22.44 -19.89 22.57
N GLU A 199 22.41 -20.63 21.46
CA GLU A 199 23.54 -20.72 20.52
C GLU A 199 23.72 -19.41 19.75
N LEU A 200 22.62 -18.81 19.27
CA LEU A 200 22.64 -17.51 18.59
C LEU A 200 23.20 -16.39 19.49
N ILE A 201 22.77 -16.34 20.75
CA ILE A 201 23.24 -15.34 21.70
C ILE A 201 24.72 -15.59 22.06
N MET A 202 25.12 -16.85 22.21
CA MET A 202 26.53 -17.20 22.42
C MET A 202 27.41 -16.79 21.25
N LEU A 203 26.94 -17.00 20.01
CA LEU A 203 27.64 -16.55 18.80
C LEU A 203 27.80 -15.02 18.80
N ALA A 204 26.73 -14.27 19.07
CA ALA A 204 26.77 -12.82 19.16
C ALA A 204 27.75 -12.31 20.23
N LEU A 205 27.77 -12.94 21.42
CA LEU A 205 28.71 -12.58 22.50
C LEU A 205 30.17 -12.95 22.19
N LYS A 206 30.43 -13.88 21.27
CA LYS A 206 31.79 -14.23 20.83
C LYS A 206 32.30 -13.32 19.72
N GLU A 207 31.39 -12.76 18.91
CA GLU A 207 31.75 -11.81 17.86
C GLU A 207 32.24 -10.46 18.40
N GLU A 208 31.80 -10.07 19.61
CA GLU A 208 32.26 -8.83 20.27
C GLU A 208 33.68 -8.91 20.87
N ASP A 209 34.27 -10.11 20.97
CA ASP A 209 35.62 -10.28 21.51
C ASP A 209 36.70 -10.06 20.45
N LEU A 210 37.81 -9.42 20.86
CA LEU A 210 39.01 -9.27 20.05
C LEU A 210 39.70 -10.62 19.76
N ASP A 211 39.47 -11.62 20.61
CA ASP A 211 39.95 -12.99 20.45
C ASP A 211 38.82 -14.00 20.71
N PRO A 212 38.12 -14.46 19.65
CA PRO A 212 36.97 -15.35 19.76
C PRO A 212 37.32 -16.78 20.23
N GLU A 213 38.61 -17.15 20.31
CA GLU A 213 39.04 -18.45 20.86
C GLU A 213 39.35 -18.42 22.37
N SER A 214 39.26 -17.24 23.00
CA SER A 214 39.52 -17.11 24.44
C SER A 214 38.35 -17.68 25.28
N ASN A 215 38.57 -18.85 25.89
CA ASN A 215 37.55 -19.54 26.70
C ASN A 215 37.42 -18.98 28.14
N GLU A 216 38.13 -17.91 28.49
CA GLU A 216 38.20 -17.42 29.88
C GLU A 216 36.86 -16.88 30.40
N ASN A 217 35.97 -16.43 29.50
CA ASN A 217 34.68 -15.83 29.85
C ASN A 217 33.45 -16.66 29.43
N ASP A 218 33.65 -17.86 28.87
CA ASP A 218 32.58 -18.68 28.29
C ASP A 218 31.51 -19.07 29.33
N GLY A 219 31.90 -19.27 30.60
CA GLY A 219 30.94 -19.57 31.67
C GLY A 219 30.00 -18.41 32.01
N LEU A 220 30.49 -17.16 31.95
CA LEU A 220 29.65 -15.98 32.16
C LEU A 220 28.75 -15.74 30.95
N LYS A 221 29.29 -15.89 29.73
CA LYS A 221 28.53 -15.77 28.48
C LYS A 221 27.41 -16.80 28.41
N ALA A 222 27.67 -18.05 28.79
CA ALA A 222 26.64 -19.09 28.85
C ALA A 222 25.50 -18.70 29.80
N LYS A 223 25.82 -18.12 30.96
CA LYS A 223 24.81 -17.62 31.90
C LYS A 223 24.02 -16.42 31.37
N ILE A 224 24.68 -15.51 30.63
CA ILE A 224 24.01 -14.39 29.94
C ILE A 224 23.08 -14.91 28.84
N ALA A 225 23.54 -15.88 28.04
CA ALA A 225 22.74 -16.49 26.98
C ALA A 225 21.51 -17.21 27.54
N GLU A 226 21.66 -17.96 28.63
CA GLU A 226 20.54 -18.60 29.34
C GLU A 226 19.54 -17.55 29.85
N MET A 227 20.01 -16.51 30.56
CA MET A 227 19.15 -15.46 31.10
C MET A 227 18.39 -14.69 30.01
N ASN A 228 19.05 -14.35 28.91
CA ASN A 228 18.43 -13.65 27.79
C ASN A 228 17.46 -14.56 27.01
N THR A 229 17.74 -15.86 26.93
CA THR A 229 16.81 -16.83 26.34
C THR A 229 15.51 -16.90 27.13
N GLU A 230 15.59 -16.99 28.46
CA GLU A 230 14.39 -16.99 29.31
C GLU A 230 13.61 -15.68 29.21
N LEU A 231 14.30 -14.54 29.16
CA LEU A 231 13.65 -13.23 28.95
C LEU A 231 12.92 -13.17 27.59
N LEU A 232 13.50 -13.70 26.52
CA LEU A 232 12.88 -13.73 25.19
C LEU A 232 11.67 -14.66 25.16
N LYS A 233 11.73 -15.81 25.85
CA LYS A 233 10.57 -16.71 26.03
C LYS A 233 9.43 -16.03 26.77
N GLU A 234 9.70 -15.26 27.82
CA GLU A 234 8.68 -14.46 28.52
C GLU A 234 8.01 -13.42 27.61
N LYS A 235 8.68 -12.99 26.53
CA LYS A 235 8.16 -12.04 25.54
C LYS A 235 7.68 -12.70 24.25
N ALA A 236 7.71 -14.03 24.14
CA ALA A 236 7.42 -14.77 22.92
C ALA A 236 6.04 -14.47 22.35
N GLU A 237 4.99 -14.44 23.20
CA GLU A 237 3.61 -14.14 22.77
C GLU A 237 3.52 -12.76 22.09
N MET A 238 4.14 -11.74 22.68
CA MET A 238 4.16 -10.38 22.12
C MET A 238 4.97 -10.29 20.82
N LEU A 239 6.10 -11.01 20.76
CA LEU A 239 6.97 -11.07 19.59
C LEU A 239 6.28 -11.77 18.41
N GLU A 240 5.52 -12.83 18.68
CA GLU A 240 4.73 -13.55 17.68
C GLU A 240 3.57 -12.67 17.18
N GLU A 241 2.80 -12.08 18.09
CA GLU A 241 1.62 -11.27 17.76
C GLU A 241 1.99 -10.02 16.93
N TYR A 242 3.04 -9.30 17.34
CA TYR A 242 3.35 -8.00 16.73
C TYR A 242 4.39 -8.06 15.63
N PHE A 243 5.32 -9.01 15.67
CA PHE A 243 6.46 -9.06 14.77
C PHE A 243 6.57 -10.39 14.00
N CYS A 244 5.68 -11.35 14.25
CA CYS A 244 5.74 -12.71 13.70
C CYS A 244 7.09 -13.40 13.96
N ILE A 245 7.70 -13.12 15.11
CA ILE A 245 8.88 -13.82 15.62
C ILE A 245 8.36 -14.91 16.56
N TYR A 246 8.33 -16.14 16.07
CA TYR A 246 7.94 -17.30 16.84
C TYR A 246 9.13 -17.83 17.63
N ILE A 247 8.90 -18.13 18.91
CA ILE A 247 9.87 -18.78 19.80
C ILE A 247 9.14 -19.90 20.51
N ASP A 248 9.62 -21.13 20.37
CA ASP A 248 9.02 -22.29 21.02
C ASP A 248 9.37 -22.37 22.52
N SER A 249 8.75 -23.32 23.24
CA SER A 249 9.01 -23.53 24.67
C SER A 249 10.45 -24.01 24.97
N TYR A 250 11.14 -24.55 23.98
CA TYR A 250 12.53 -25.00 24.09
C TYR A 250 13.52 -23.86 23.81
N GLY A 251 13.06 -22.74 23.23
CA GLY A 251 13.88 -21.59 22.88
C GLY A 251 14.46 -21.68 21.47
N ASN A 252 13.74 -22.32 20.54
CA ASN A 252 14.05 -22.32 19.10
C ASN A 252 13.12 -21.43 18.29
#